data_AF-Q1LGR9-F1
#
_entry.id   AF-Q1LGR9-F1
#
_cell.length_a   1.000
_cell.length_b   1.000
_cell.length_c   1.000
_cell.angle_alpha   90.00
_cell.angle_beta   90.00
_cell.angle_gamma   90.00
#
_symmetry.space_group_name_H-M   'P 1'
#
loop_
_entity.id
_entity.type
_entity.pdbx_description
1 polymer ?
#
loop_
_entity_poly.entity_id
_entity_poly.type
_entity_poly.pdbx_seq_one_letter_code
_entity_poly.pdbx_strand_id
1 'polypeptide(L)'
;MSDAKQDAQRALRADRVSISRALRLSVPPEARPAPVNMKDWIRQRKEQLQAARAAAKQRRDLLKAEILSAAQDVAREERIAARQETVRRQAEARTARAYAREDARAIVEFERGQPTRPESKPKTLAQEKHKLVSYADLLRMRE
;
A
#
# COMPACT_ATOMS: atom_id res chain seq x y z
N MET A 1 2.74 56.37 -39.30
CA MET A 1 1.46 56.01 -38.63
C MET A 1 1.63 55.36 -37.25
N SER A 2 2.82 54.89 -36.88
CA SER A 2 3.09 54.23 -35.59
C SER A 2 3.18 55.20 -34.41
N ASP A 3 3.72 56.40 -34.62
CA ASP A 3 3.96 57.38 -33.55
C ASP A 3 2.66 57.98 -32.99
N ALA A 4 1.69 58.29 -33.84
CA ALA A 4 0.39 58.84 -33.40
C ALA A 4 -0.34 57.93 -32.40
N LYS A 5 -0.21 56.60 -32.55
CA LYS A 5 -0.79 55.64 -31.60
C LYS A 5 -0.01 55.60 -30.28
N GLN A 6 1.32 55.73 -30.33
CA GLN A 6 2.15 55.79 -29.12
C GLN A 6 1.92 57.09 -28.35
N ASP A 7 1.77 58.22 -29.05
CA ASP A 7 1.52 59.52 -28.43
C ASP A 7 0.12 59.60 -27.81
N ALA A 8 -0.90 59.02 -28.44
CA ALA A 8 -2.22 58.87 -27.82
C ALA A 8 -2.16 58.02 -26.53
N GLN A 9 -1.37 56.93 -26.52
CA GLN A 9 -1.18 56.12 -25.31
C GLN A 9 -0.41 56.87 -24.21
N ARG A 10 0.57 57.71 -24.58
CA ARG A 10 1.31 58.55 -23.63
C ARG A 10 0.41 59.60 -23.00
N ALA A 11 -0.44 60.26 -23.79
CA ALA A 11 -1.42 61.23 -23.31
C ALA A 11 -2.40 60.59 -22.31
N LEU A 12 -3.01 59.44 -22.65
CA LEU A 12 -3.90 58.72 -21.75
C LEU A 12 -3.22 58.29 -20.43
N ARG A 13 -1.94 57.92 -20.47
CA ARG A 13 -1.16 57.61 -19.25
C ARG A 13 -0.91 58.85 -18.41
N ALA A 14 -0.58 59.98 -19.05
CA ALA A 14 -0.39 61.26 -18.37
C ALA A 14 -1.69 61.72 -17.68
N ASP A 15 -2.82 61.59 -18.35
CA ASP A 15 -4.14 61.91 -17.80
C ASP A 15 -4.50 61.03 -16.60
N ARG A 16 -4.20 59.73 -16.66
CA ARG A 16 -4.41 58.83 -15.52
C ARG A 16 -3.53 59.20 -14.32
N VAL A 17 -2.29 59.60 -14.57
CA VAL A 17 -1.35 60.04 -13.52
C VAL A 17 -1.82 61.37 -12.90
N SER A 18 -2.30 62.31 -13.72
CA SER A 18 -2.81 63.59 -13.23
C SER A 18 -4.09 63.42 -12.40
N ILE A 19 -5.05 62.60 -12.86
CA ILE A 19 -6.26 62.26 -12.11
C ILE A 19 -5.92 61.58 -10.79
N SER A 20 -5.03 60.57 -10.80
CA SER A 20 -4.62 59.86 -9.58
C SER A 20 -3.93 60.80 -8.59
N ARG A 21 -3.13 61.76 -9.09
CA ARG A 21 -2.49 62.79 -8.26
C ARG A 21 -3.52 63.74 -7.66
N ALA A 22 -4.51 64.19 -8.42
CA ALA A 22 -5.59 65.05 -7.94
C ALA A 22 -6.42 64.37 -6.83
N LEU A 23 -6.79 63.11 -7.03
CA LEU A 23 -7.49 62.30 -6.03
C LEU A 23 -6.67 62.07 -4.76
N ARG A 24 -5.34 62.01 -4.87
CA ARG A 24 -4.48 61.93 -3.68
C ARG A 24 -4.45 63.25 -2.91
N LEU A 25 -4.48 64.37 -3.63
CA LEU A 25 -4.43 65.70 -3.04
C LEU A 25 -5.76 66.14 -2.41
N SER A 26 -6.89 65.53 -2.78
CA SER A 26 -8.19 65.78 -2.15
C SER A 26 -8.34 65.17 -0.76
N VAL A 27 -7.47 64.23 -0.37
CA VAL A 27 -7.45 63.61 0.97
C VAL A 27 -6.45 64.36 1.87
N PRO A 28 -6.74 64.55 3.18
CA PRO A 28 -5.79 65.12 4.14
C PRO A 28 -4.44 64.39 4.16
N PRO A 29 -3.32 65.11 4.38
CA PRO A 29 -1.97 64.54 4.27
C PRO A 29 -1.72 63.39 5.24
N GLU A 30 -2.31 63.40 6.45
CA GLU A 30 -2.14 62.32 7.43
C GLU A 30 -2.74 60.98 6.99
N ALA A 31 -3.76 61.01 6.12
CA ALA A 31 -4.44 59.83 5.61
C ALA A 31 -3.89 59.34 4.26
N ARG A 32 -2.86 60.00 3.70
CA ARG A 32 -2.27 59.61 2.42
C ARG A 32 -1.30 58.44 2.63
N PRO A 33 -1.48 57.30 1.94
CA PRO A 33 -0.44 56.28 1.93
C PRO A 33 0.84 56.88 1.33
N ALA A 34 1.99 56.60 1.93
CA ALA A 34 3.28 57.07 1.42
C ALA A 34 3.46 56.65 -0.05
N PRO A 35 4.03 57.50 -0.92
CA PRO A 35 4.34 57.09 -2.28
C PRO A 35 5.38 55.96 -2.24
N VAL A 36 4.93 54.74 -2.51
CA VAL A 36 5.83 53.59 -2.61
C VAL A 36 6.61 53.73 -3.92
N ASN A 37 7.93 53.84 -3.82
CA ASN A 37 8.80 53.79 -4.98
C ASN A 37 8.65 52.42 -5.66
N MET A 38 8.16 52.41 -6.91
CA MET A 38 7.88 51.18 -7.64
C MET A 38 9.12 50.27 -7.74
N LYS A 39 10.32 50.84 -7.84
CA LYS A 39 11.58 50.08 -7.89
C LYS A 39 11.84 49.34 -6.57
N ASP A 40 11.66 50.03 -5.46
CA ASP A 40 11.90 49.47 -4.12
C ASP A 40 10.84 48.41 -3.79
N TRP A 41 9.59 48.64 -4.18
CA TRP A 41 8.52 47.65 -4.05
C TRP A 41 8.82 46.36 -4.83
N ILE A 42 9.27 46.48 -6.08
CA ILE A 42 9.66 45.31 -6.89
C ILE A 42 10.86 44.59 -6.25
N ARG A 43 11.84 45.33 -5.73
CA ARG A 43 13.01 44.76 -5.05
C ARG A 43 12.60 43.97 -3.80
N GLN A 44 11.81 44.59 -2.91
CA GLN A 44 11.27 43.93 -1.73
C GLN A 44 10.46 42.68 -2.08
N ARG A 45 9.63 42.75 -3.13
CA ARG A 45 8.84 41.60 -3.57
C ARG A 45 9.71 40.45 -4.09
N LYS A 46 10.80 40.75 -4.79
CA LYS A 46 11.77 39.74 -5.25
C LYS A 46 12.50 39.10 -4.07
N GLU A 47 12.94 39.90 -3.11
CA GLU A 47 13.61 39.42 -1.89
C GLU A 47 12.67 38.50 -1.08
N GLN A 48 11.40 38.90 -0.90
CA GLN A 48 10.38 38.05 -0.28
C GLN A 48 10.19 36.72 -1.01
N LEU A 49 10.11 36.75 -2.35
CA LEU A 49 9.96 35.53 -3.14
C LEU A 49 11.19 34.61 -3.04
N GLN A 50 12.39 35.18 -3.01
CA GLN A 50 13.63 34.42 -2.83
C GLN A 50 13.69 33.78 -1.44
N ALA A 51 13.36 34.53 -0.38
CA ALA A 51 13.29 34.01 0.98
C ALA A 51 12.27 32.87 1.10
N ALA A 52 11.07 33.04 0.51
CA ALA A 52 10.05 32.00 0.49
C ALA A 52 10.51 30.74 -0.24
N ARG A 53 11.20 30.88 -1.38
CA ARG A 53 11.80 29.74 -2.11
C ARG A 53 12.87 29.02 -1.30
N ALA A 54 13.73 29.77 -0.62
CA ALA A 54 14.78 29.20 0.23
C ALA A 54 14.16 28.41 1.41
N ALA A 55 13.18 28.99 2.10
CA ALA A 55 12.46 28.32 3.18
C ALA A 55 11.71 27.06 2.71
N ALA A 56 11.05 27.11 1.55
CA ALA A 56 10.39 25.95 0.95
C ALA A 56 11.39 24.83 0.61
N LYS A 57 12.57 25.20 0.08
CA LYS A 57 13.65 24.24 -0.19
C LYS A 57 14.14 23.57 1.10
N GLN A 58 14.39 24.35 2.15
CA GLN A 58 14.80 23.82 3.46
C GLN A 58 13.76 22.83 4.01
N ARG A 59 12.48 23.18 3.99
CA ARG A 59 11.40 22.28 4.43
C ARG A 59 11.37 20.97 3.64
N ARG A 60 11.50 21.06 2.32
CA ARG A 60 11.54 19.87 1.46
C ARG A 60 12.75 18.99 1.79
N ASP A 61 13.91 19.58 2.00
CA ASP A 61 15.14 18.84 2.27
C ASP A 61 15.09 18.18 3.66
N LEU A 62 14.48 18.82 4.67
CA LEU A 62 14.17 18.21 5.97
C LEU A 62 13.20 17.03 5.84
N LEU A 63 12.07 17.22 5.14
CA LEU A 63 11.10 16.14 4.91
C LEU A 63 11.72 14.94 4.19
N LYS A 64 12.62 15.19 3.22
CA LYS A 64 13.35 14.12 2.55
C LYS A 64 14.25 13.35 3.51
N ALA A 65 14.95 14.05 4.41
CA ALA A 65 15.79 13.41 5.41
C ALA A 65 14.97 12.55 6.38
N GLU A 66 13.81 13.06 6.84
CA GLU A 66 12.88 12.33 7.70
C GLU A 66 12.34 11.06 7.00
N ILE A 67 11.90 11.17 5.75
CA ILE A 67 11.41 10.03 4.97
C ILE A 67 12.51 8.97 4.79
N LEU A 68 13.73 9.39 4.48
CA LEU A 68 14.84 8.46 4.32
C LEU A 68 15.21 7.76 5.64
N SER A 69 15.16 8.48 6.76
CA SER A 69 15.36 7.87 8.08
C SER A 69 14.29 6.84 8.38
N ALA A 70 13.01 7.20 8.22
CA ALA A 70 11.90 6.29 8.46
C ALA A 70 11.97 5.05 7.55
N ALA A 71 12.33 5.21 6.27
CA ALA A 71 12.51 4.10 5.36
C ALA A 71 13.65 3.16 5.78
N GLN A 72 14.74 3.70 6.33
CA GLN A 72 15.84 2.88 6.87
C GLN A 72 15.42 2.10 8.11
N ASP A 73 14.64 2.71 8.99
CA ASP A 73 14.14 2.07 10.21
C ASP A 73 13.20 0.91 9.86
N VAL A 74 12.24 1.14 8.96
CA VAL A 74 11.36 0.09 8.43
C VAL A 74 12.18 -1.04 7.79
N ALA A 75 13.18 -0.71 6.97
CA ALA A 75 14.02 -1.73 6.35
C ALA A 75 14.82 -2.56 7.39
N ARG A 76 15.19 -1.98 8.53
CA ARG A 76 15.83 -2.72 9.63
C ARG A 76 14.84 -3.63 10.34
N GLU A 77 13.64 -3.12 10.63
CA GLU A 77 12.57 -3.90 11.25
C GLU A 77 12.16 -5.09 10.39
N GLU A 78 11.99 -4.89 9.09
CA GLU A 78 11.65 -5.97 8.15
C GLU A 78 12.75 -7.05 8.09
N ARG A 79 14.03 -6.65 8.12
CA ARG A 79 15.14 -7.61 8.19
C ARG A 79 15.11 -8.43 9.47
N ILE A 80 14.76 -7.82 10.59
CA ILE A 80 14.63 -8.51 11.88
C ILE A 80 13.42 -9.47 11.83
N ALA A 81 12.28 -9.01 11.32
CA ALA A 81 11.08 -9.82 11.16
C ALA A 81 11.35 -11.04 10.26
N ALA A 82 12.03 -10.87 9.13
CA ALA A 82 12.40 -11.96 8.23
C ALA A 82 13.31 -12.98 8.92
N ARG A 83 14.30 -12.54 9.71
CA ARG A 83 15.14 -13.44 10.52
C ARG A 83 14.32 -14.22 11.55
N GLN A 84 13.38 -13.57 12.22
CA GLN A 84 12.51 -14.26 13.19
C GLN A 84 11.58 -15.26 12.50
N GLU A 85 11.02 -14.90 11.35
CA GLU A 85 10.16 -15.79 10.57
C GLU A 85 10.92 -17.03 10.09
N THR A 86 12.13 -16.85 9.56
CA THR A 86 12.97 -17.99 9.15
C THR A 86 13.29 -18.91 10.33
N VAL A 87 13.56 -18.37 11.52
CA VAL A 87 13.74 -19.16 12.74
C VAL A 87 12.47 -19.93 13.10
N ARG A 88 11.29 -19.29 13.04
CA ARG A 88 9.99 -19.95 13.29
C ARG A 88 9.76 -21.10 12.31
N ARG A 89 9.93 -20.87 11.01
CA ARG A 89 9.78 -21.90 9.98
C ARG A 89 10.76 -23.06 10.18
N GLN A 90 11.99 -22.80 10.60
CA GLN A 90 12.95 -23.86 10.92
C GLN A 90 12.53 -24.66 12.16
N ALA A 91 11.99 -24.00 13.19
CA ALA A 91 11.47 -24.67 14.37
C ALA A 91 10.26 -25.55 14.01
N GLU A 92 9.31 -25.03 13.23
CA GLU A 92 8.15 -25.78 12.71
C GLU A 92 8.57 -26.99 11.87
N ALA A 93 9.58 -26.84 11.00
CA ALA A 93 10.09 -27.96 10.22
C ALA A 93 10.74 -29.04 11.11
N ARG A 94 11.39 -28.65 12.22
CA ARG A 94 11.96 -29.60 13.18
C ARG A 94 10.88 -30.34 13.97
N THR A 95 9.84 -29.62 14.42
CA THR A 95 8.71 -30.24 15.13
C THR A 95 7.93 -31.18 14.22
N ALA A 96 7.64 -30.79 12.98
CA ALA A 96 7.03 -31.67 11.98
C ALA A 96 7.85 -32.94 11.72
N ARG A 97 9.18 -32.83 11.65
CA ARG A 97 10.07 -34.01 11.53
C ARG A 97 10.04 -34.91 12.77
N ALA A 98 9.89 -34.34 13.96
CA ALA A 98 9.77 -35.11 15.19
C ALA A 98 8.45 -35.89 15.21
N TYR A 99 7.31 -35.23 14.93
CA TYR A 99 6.01 -35.88 14.85
C TYR A 99 5.97 -36.97 13.78
N ALA A 100 6.50 -36.72 12.58
CA ALA A 100 6.57 -37.74 11.53
C ALA A 100 7.37 -38.99 11.95
N ARG A 101 8.40 -38.84 12.80
CA ARG A 101 9.16 -39.98 13.35
C ARG A 101 8.36 -40.72 14.42
N GLU A 102 7.60 -40.01 15.24
CA GLU A 102 6.72 -40.60 16.26
C GLU A 102 5.58 -41.37 15.60
N ASP A 103 4.94 -40.80 14.58
CA ASP A 103 3.90 -41.45 13.78
C ASP A 103 4.45 -42.72 13.10
N ALA A 104 5.64 -42.65 12.50
CA ALA A 104 6.28 -43.83 11.91
C ALA A 104 6.54 -44.93 12.94
N ARG A 105 6.96 -44.58 14.17
CA ARG A 105 7.12 -45.55 15.26
C ARG A 105 5.78 -46.14 15.69
N ALA A 106 4.74 -45.32 15.81
CA ALA A 106 3.41 -45.77 16.17
C ALA A 106 2.84 -46.75 15.12
N ILE A 107 3.06 -46.50 13.83
CA ILE A 107 2.69 -47.41 12.74
C ILE A 107 3.43 -48.75 12.88
N VAL A 108 4.74 -48.74 13.10
CA VAL A 108 5.53 -49.99 13.25
C VAL A 108 5.08 -50.80 14.47
N GLU A 109 4.82 -50.16 15.60
CA GLU A 109 4.30 -50.85 16.80
C GLU A 109 2.89 -51.40 16.57
N PHE A 110 2.04 -50.65 15.87
CA PHE A 110 0.71 -51.13 15.47
C PHE A 110 0.81 -52.37 14.58
N GLU A 111 1.67 -52.36 13.55
CA GLU A 111 1.88 -53.50 12.65
C GLU A 111 2.46 -54.72 13.38
N ARG A 112 3.40 -54.52 14.32
CA ARG A 112 3.94 -55.61 15.18
C ARG A 112 2.89 -56.20 16.12
N GLY A 113 1.96 -55.39 16.60
CA GLY A 113 0.87 -55.80 17.49
C GLY A 113 -0.30 -56.46 16.75
N GLN A 114 -0.36 -56.40 15.41
CA GLN A 114 -1.39 -57.09 14.66
C GLN A 114 -1.15 -58.60 14.72
N PRO A 115 -2.08 -59.40 15.28
CA PRO A 115 -1.98 -60.84 15.19
C PRO A 115 -2.00 -61.22 13.71
N THR A 116 -1.05 -62.06 13.30
CA THR A 116 -0.97 -62.58 11.93
C THR A 116 -2.29 -63.31 11.65
N ARG A 117 -3.23 -62.62 11.01
CA ARG A 117 -4.52 -63.19 10.66
C ARG A 117 -4.20 -64.33 9.68
N PRO A 118 -4.49 -65.60 10.03
CA PRO A 118 -4.25 -66.69 9.09
C PRO A 118 -5.06 -66.37 7.83
N GLU A 119 -4.44 -66.57 6.66
CA GLU A 119 -5.11 -66.39 5.36
C GLU A 119 -6.51 -67.02 5.44
N SER A 120 -7.54 -66.19 5.29
CA SER A 120 -8.91 -66.65 5.33
C SER A 120 -9.11 -67.54 4.11
N LYS A 121 -8.91 -68.85 4.29
CA LYS A 121 -9.27 -69.85 3.28
C LYS A 121 -10.71 -69.56 2.87
N PRO A 122 -11.00 -69.28 1.59
CA PRO A 122 -12.37 -69.10 1.16
C PRO A 122 -13.11 -70.39 1.48
N LYS A 123 -14.08 -70.33 2.40
CA LYS A 123 -15.03 -71.42 2.60
C LYS A 123 -15.90 -71.45 1.35
N THR A 124 -15.59 -72.34 0.41
CA THR A 124 -16.50 -72.71 -0.66
C THR A 124 -17.72 -73.34 0.01
N LEU A 125 -18.85 -72.63 0.02
CA LEU A 125 -20.11 -73.19 0.49
C LEU A 125 -20.43 -74.40 -0.40
N ALA A 126 -20.55 -75.57 0.21
CA ALA A 126 -20.95 -76.78 -0.48
C ALA A 126 -22.28 -76.53 -1.21
N GLN A 127 -22.37 -76.99 -2.46
CA GLN A 127 -23.61 -77.00 -3.24
C GLN A 127 -24.63 -77.95 -2.58
N GLU A 128 -25.23 -77.52 -1.48
CA GLU A 128 -26.41 -78.18 -0.93
C GLU A 128 -27.61 -77.78 -1.78
N LYS A 129 -28.28 -78.79 -2.34
CA LYS A 129 -29.40 -78.72 -3.29
C LYS A 129 -30.69 -78.20 -2.64
N HIS A 130 -30.64 -77.05 -1.98
CA HIS A 130 -31.85 -76.33 -1.58
C HIS A 130 -32.27 -75.44 -2.75
N LYS A 131 -33.52 -75.63 -3.21
CA LYS A 131 -34.16 -74.84 -4.27
C LYS A 131 -34.28 -73.37 -3.80
N LEU A 132 -33.19 -72.62 -3.90
CA LEU A 132 -33.25 -71.16 -3.82
C LEU A 132 -33.92 -70.70 -5.10
N VAL A 133 -35.24 -70.52 -5.03
CA VAL A 133 -36.01 -69.88 -6.10
C VAL A 133 -35.49 -68.45 -6.23
N SER A 134 -35.01 -68.08 -7.41
CA SER A 134 -34.46 -66.74 -7.62
C SER A 134 -35.59 -65.71 -7.51
N TYR A 135 -35.28 -64.50 -7.04
CA TYR A 135 -36.26 -63.42 -6.91
C TYR A 135 -36.95 -63.10 -8.25
N ALA A 136 -36.25 -63.31 -9.37
CA ALA A 136 -36.81 -63.14 -10.71
C ALA A 136 -37.92 -64.17 -11.03
N ASP A 137 -37.81 -65.39 -10.51
CA ASP A 137 -38.81 -66.44 -10.72
C ASP A 137 -40.07 -66.19 -9.88
N LEU A 138 -39.93 -65.61 -8.68
CA LEU A 138 -41.06 -65.19 -7.85
C LEU A 138 -41.89 -64.07 -8.52
N LEU A 139 -41.25 -63.17 -9.26
CA LEU A 139 -41.93 -62.08 -9.94
C LEU A 139 -42.75 -62.54 -11.16
N ARG A 140 -42.35 -63.64 -11.83
CA ARG A 140 -43.09 -64.20 -12.97
C ARG A 140 -44.34 -65.00 -12.59
N MET A 141 -44.45 -65.46 -11.34
CA MET A 141 -45.64 -66.17 -10.87
C MET A 141 -46.77 -65.24 -10.38
N ARG A 142 -46.66 -63.93 -10.64
CA ARG A 142 -47.60 -62.90 -10.17
C ARG A 142 -48.44 -62.25 -11.29
N GLU A 143 -48.49 -62.85 -12.48
CA GLU A 143 -49.42 -62.49 -13.57
C GLU A 143 -50.56 -63.51 -13.69
#